data_AF-A0A449AEJ9-F1
#
_entry.id   AF-A0A449AEJ9-F1
#
_cell.length_a   1.000
_cell.length_b   1.000
_cell.length_c   1.000
_cell.angle_alpha   90.00
_cell.angle_beta   90.00
_cell.angle_gamma   90.00
#
_symmetry.space_group_name_H-M   'P 1'
#
loop_
_entity.id
_entity.type
_entity.pdbx_description
1 polymer ?
#
loop_
_entity_poly.entity_id
_entity_poly.type
_entity_poly.pdbx_seq_one_letter_code
_entity_poly.pdbx_strand_id
1 'polypeptide(L)'
;MSETIKNFLIQISEAFKTSHASIYVGLILLIMILISFGFGFLYGFKWTIFKTVAIAITIIVSILSYGAIYNYVNNSDDSNVRSIKGAVPLIISLLAVIVYVVTRSILFIVNNIFHWIPKFRLKRKNAKRKWLKRFVFGFTNAIATVPAGFLMSNIMLVSYKSEDSNFNKVSALGVTLMTGGKGESLASMFSKVDDFRNVVDGFLDSNIWNKSYSELSKEEKEKLDKTLSQLGKTLNDDRVFKLVVPAIQEQSKKLELDKHLETIIDKAITRMSSERPDYLAANNDEAKRNILNDYLSKNIGKLYKEAKTLDPNLDDQIYIVKKLSSGIENKTQKALIEKLNEVVENDNLRKKADVAKSLNIFFDFLKKDGSASKQSDNDDDNDD
;
A
#
# COMPACT_ATOMS: atom_id res chain seq x y z
N MET A 1 -13.43 -6.91 7.53
CA MET A 1 -12.08 -6.48 7.94
C MET A 1 -11.93 -6.81 9.42
N SER A 2 -10.84 -7.47 9.85
CA SER A 2 -10.71 -7.81 11.28
C SER A 2 -10.61 -6.54 12.12
N GLU A 3 -11.22 -6.58 13.30
CA GLU A 3 -11.26 -5.48 14.26
C GLU A 3 -9.85 -4.99 14.67
N THR A 4 -8.87 -5.89 14.59
CA THR A 4 -7.44 -5.61 14.81
C THR A 4 -6.84 -4.69 13.75
N ILE A 5 -7.14 -4.92 12.46
CA ILE A 5 -6.68 -4.05 11.35
C ILE A 5 -7.35 -2.69 11.45
N LYS A 6 -8.65 -2.68 11.79
CA LYS A 6 -9.43 -1.46 12.03
C LYS A 6 -8.79 -0.62 13.14
N ASN A 7 -8.50 -1.22 14.30
CA ASN A 7 -7.92 -0.54 15.45
C ASN A 7 -6.46 -0.10 15.21
N PHE A 8 -5.67 -0.90 14.48
CA PHE A 8 -4.32 -0.52 14.08
C PHE A 8 -4.31 0.71 13.17
N LEU A 9 -5.19 0.73 12.15
CA LEU A 9 -5.33 1.87 11.24
C LEU A 9 -5.84 3.12 11.96
N ILE A 10 -6.77 2.97 12.92
CA ILE A 10 -7.25 4.06 13.78
C ILE A 10 -6.11 4.65 14.61
N GLN A 11 -5.35 3.81 15.32
CA GLN A 11 -4.25 4.26 16.18
C GLN A 11 -3.13 4.94 15.40
N ILE A 12 -2.83 4.43 14.20
CA ILE A 12 -1.88 5.04 13.27
C ILE A 12 -2.41 6.39 12.78
N SER A 13 -3.68 6.46 12.36
CA SER A 13 -4.33 7.70 11.92
C SER A 13 -4.38 8.77 13.02
N GLU A 14 -4.70 8.39 14.26
CA GLU A 14 -4.71 9.29 15.41
C GLU A 14 -3.31 9.77 15.83
N ALA A 15 -2.32 8.88 15.79
CA ALA A 15 -0.91 9.25 16.00
C ALA A 15 -0.43 10.26 14.94
N PHE A 16 -0.98 10.23 13.73
CA PHE A 16 -0.68 11.19 12.66
C PHE A 16 -1.47 12.51 12.77
N LYS A 17 -2.63 12.50 13.42
CA LYS A 17 -3.56 13.64 13.58
C LYS A 17 -3.02 14.77 14.45
N THR A 18 -2.19 14.45 15.44
CA THR A 18 -1.78 15.39 16.51
C THR A 18 -0.47 16.12 16.22
N SER A 19 0.25 15.74 15.17
CA SER A 19 1.58 16.27 14.95
C SER A 19 1.57 17.25 13.77
N HIS A 20 1.58 18.55 14.06
CA HIS A 20 2.10 19.58 13.15
C HIS A 20 3.63 19.39 12.92
N ALA A 21 4.10 18.14 12.82
CA ALA A 21 5.49 17.79 13.03
C ALA A 21 6.38 18.12 11.85
N SER A 22 5.89 18.60 10.71
CA SER A 22 6.74 18.79 9.53
C SER A 22 7.92 19.75 9.74
N ILE A 23 7.71 20.85 10.47
CA ILE A 23 8.78 21.77 10.88
C ILE A 23 9.61 21.14 12.01
N TYR A 24 8.95 20.37 12.88
CA TYR A 24 9.59 19.76 14.03
C TYR A 24 10.39 18.50 13.70
N VAL A 25 10.12 17.71 12.66
CA VAL A 25 10.85 16.45 12.39
C VAL A 25 12.27 16.76 11.99
N GLY A 26 12.47 17.73 11.08
CA GLY A 26 13.82 18.22 10.75
C GLY A 26 14.54 18.80 11.95
N LEU A 27 13.83 19.56 12.80
CA LEU A 27 14.36 20.13 14.03
C LEU A 27 14.69 19.06 15.09
N ILE A 28 13.83 18.05 15.26
CA ILE A 28 13.99 16.91 16.17
C ILE A 28 15.19 16.09 15.71
N LEU A 29 15.31 15.84 14.40
CA LEU A 29 16.47 15.17 13.84
C LEU A 29 17.75 15.96 14.12
N LEU A 30 17.74 17.28 13.91
CA LEU A 30 18.86 18.16 14.24
C LEU A 30 19.21 18.09 15.74
N ILE A 31 18.21 18.17 16.61
CA ILE A 31 18.37 18.05 18.07
C ILE A 31 18.95 16.66 18.42
N MET A 32 18.48 15.58 17.80
CA MET A 32 19.03 14.23 18.00
C MET A 32 20.49 14.13 17.57
N ILE A 33 20.87 14.78 16.46
CA ILE A 33 22.25 14.84 15.98
C ILE A 33 23.12 15.65 16.95
N LEU A 34 22.64 16.78 17.47
CA LEU A 34 23.35 17.60 18.46
C LEU A 34 23.52 16.88 19.81
N ILE A 35 22.46 16.22 20.30
CA ILE A 35 22.53 15.37 21.50
C ILE A 35 23.54 14.25 21.27
N SER A 36 23.48 13.59 20.12
CA SER A 36 24.43 12.54 19.73
C SER A 36 25.88 13.04 19.73
N PHE A 37 26.12 14.23 19.20
CA PHE A 37 27.41 14.88 19.24
C PHE A 37 27.89 15.08 20.69
N GLY A 38 27.02 15.59 21.57
CA GLY A 38 27.33 15.76 23.00
C GLY A 38 27.69 14.43 23.67
N PHE A 39 26.93 13.36 23.42
CA PHE A 39 27.25 12.03 23.92
C PHE A 39 28.59 11.50 23.38
N GLY A 40 28.88 11.69 22.09
CA GLY A 40 30.17 11.32 21.50
C GLY A 40 31.35 12.11 22.08
N PHE A 41 31.13 13.39 22.38
CA PHE A 41 32.12 14.26 23.02
C PHE A 41 32.43 13.84 24.47
N LEU A 42 31.41 13.44 25.23
CA LEU A 42 31.52 13.04 26.63
C LEU A 42 32.03 11.60 26.81
N TYR A 43 31.42 10.64 26.11
CA TYR A 43 31.66 9.20 26.29
C TYR A 43 32.70 8.62 25.31
N GLY A 44 33.07 9.37 24.27
CA GLY A 44 34.13 9.01 23.31
C GLY A 44 33.75 7.84 22.38
N PHE A 45 34.77 7.25 21.75
CA PHE A 45 34.61 6.26 20.67
C PHE A 45 33.78 5.02 21.05
N LYS A 46 33.77 4.62 22.32
CA LYS A 46 32.99 3.44 22.79
C LYS A 46 31.52 3.54 22.43
N TRP A 47 30.94 4.75 22.55
CA TRP A 47 29.54 4.98 22.25
C TRP A 47 29.25 4.87 20.74
N THR A 48 30.22 5.24 19.89
CA THR A 48 30.10 5.10 18.43
C THR A 48 30.06 3.63 18.04
N ILE A 49 30.92 2.78 18.64
CA ILE A 49 30.93 1.33 18.38
C ILE A 49 29.55 0.73 18.68
N PHE A 50 28.97 1.03 19.85
CA PHE A 50 27.65 0.49 20.22
C PHE A 50 26.55 0.91 19.25
N LYS A 51 26.59 2.15 18.71
CA LYS A 51 25.65 2.57 17.67
C LYS A 51 25.82 1.81 16.37
N THR A 52 27.06 1.63 15.92
CA THR A 52 27.34 0.85 14.71
C THR A 52 26.90 -0.60 14.86
N VAL A 53 27.12 -1.21 16.03
CA VAL A 53 26.63 -2.55 16.35
C VAL A 53 25.10 -2.60 16.34
N ALA A 54 24.41 -1.63 16.93
CA ALA A 54 22.95 -1.57 16.88
C ALA A 54 22.41 -1.48 15.43
N ILE A 55 23.05 -0.68 14.58
CA ILE A 55 22.71 -0.57 13.16
C ILE A 55 22.90 -1.93 12.46
N ALA A 56 24.07 -2.56 12.64
CA ALA A 56 24.36 -3.85 12.02
C ALA A 56 23.35 -4.94 12.45
N ILE A 57 23.03 -5.00 13.75
CA ILE A 57 22.01 -5.93 14.27
C ILE A 57 20.65 -5.64 13.63
N THR A 58 20.25 -4.36 13.53
CA THR A 58 18.96 -3.98 12.93
C THR A 58 18.86 -4.43 11.47
N ILE A 59 19.93 -4.26 10.69
CA ILE A 59 19.98 -4.69 9.29
C ILE A 59 19.86 -6.21 9.19
N ILE A 60 20.67 -6.95 9.95
CA ILE A 60 20.69 -8.42 9.92
C ILE A 60 19.31 -8.97 10.32
N VAL A 61 18.75 -8.49 11.43
CA VAL A 61 17.42 -8.92 11.89
C VAL A 61 16.36 -8.60 10.84
N SER A 62 16.38 -7.41 10.23
CA SER A 62 15.41 -7.04 9.19
C SER A 62 15.45 -7.98 7.98
N ILE A 63 16.65 -8.35 7.51
CA ILE A 63 16.82 -9.26 6.38
C ILE A 63 16.31 -10.67 6.73
N LEU A 64 16.71 -11.20 7.90
CA LEU A 64 16.29 -12.53 8.34
C LEU A 64 14.79 -12.60 8.60
N SER A 65 14.23 -11.59 9.27
CA SER A 65 12.80 -11.48 9.52
C SER A 65 12.00 -11.33 8.24
N TYR A 66 12.49 -10.58 7.24
CA TYR A 66 11.84 -10.53 5.92
C TYR A 66 11.74 -11.93 5.32
N GLY A 67 12.85 -12.68 5.28
CA GLY A 67 12.86 -14.04 4.74
C GLY A 67 11.90 -14.97 5.49
N ALA A 68 11.91 -14.93 6.82
CA ALA A 68 11.04 -15.75 7.65
C ALA A 68 9.56 -15.40 7.47
N ILE A 69 9.19 -14.12 7.55
CA ILE A 69 7.81 -13.65 7.44
C ILE A 69 7.29 -13.88 6.01
N TYR A 70 8.08 -13.55 4.99
CA TYR A 70 7.68 -13.74 3.60
C TYR A 70 7.43 -15.23 3.28
N ASN A 71 8.32 -16.12 3.73
CA ASN A 71 8.15 -17.56 3.51
C ASN A 71 6.94 -18.10 4.28
N TYR A 72 6.74 -17.67 5.53
CA TYR A 72 5.56 -18.05 6.32
C TYR A 72 4.27 -17.57 5.65
N VAL A 73 4.21 -16.31 5.22
CA VAL A 73 3.04 -15.74 4.56
C VAL A 73 2.78 -16.42 3.23
N ASN A 74 3.82 -16.68 2.42
CA ASN A 74 3.66 -17.28 1.10
C ASN A 74 3.22 -18.75 1.14
N ASN A 75 3.64 -19.48 2.18
CA ASN A 75 3.35 -20.91 2.33
C ASN A 75 2.24 -21.20 3.35
N SER A 76 1.53 -20.17 3.82
CA SER A 76 0.42 -20.35 4.75
C SER A 76 -0.80 -20.93 4.04
N ASP A 77 -1.47 -21.88 4.68
CA ASP A 77 -2.75 -22.41 4.22
C ASP A 77 -3.89 -21.38 4.39
N ASP A 78 -3.75 -20.42 5.30
CA ASP A 78 -4.76 -19.39 5.57
C ASP A 78 -4.69 -18.26 4.53
N SER A 79 -5.76 -18.13 3.74
CA SER A 79 -5.96 -17.05 2.76
C SER A 79 -5.85 -15.64 3.37
N ASN A 80 -6.27 -15.45 4.62
CA ASN A 80 -6.13 -14.15 5.29
C ASN A 80 -4.67 -13.81 5.55
N VAL A 81 -3.84 -14.81 5.87
CA VAL A 81 -2.40 -14.64 6.04
C VAL A 81 -1.73 -14.38 4.68
N ARG A 82 -2.09 -15.11 3.63
CA ARG A 82 -1.56 -14.83 2.27
C ARG A 82 -1.92 -13.43 1.77
N SER A 83 -3.09 -12.92 2.15
CA SER A 83 -3.57 -11.59 1.74
C SER A 83 -2.65 -10.44 2.18
N ILE A 84 -1.88 -10.62 3.26
CA ILE A 84 -0.96 -9.60 3.78
C ILE A 84 0.43 -9.65 3.15
N LYS A 85 0.66 -10.49 2.13
CA LYS A 85 1.96 -10.61 1.43
C LYS A 85 2.51 -9.27 0.94
N GLY A 86 1.64 -8.41 0.40
CA GLY A 86 1.99 -7.06 -0.05
C GLY A 86 2.45 -6.13 1.09
N ALA A 87 2.04 -6.40 2.32
CA ALA A 87 2.35 -5.59 3.50
C ALA A 87 3.67 -5.96 4.19
N VAL A 88 4.29 -7.10 3.82
CA VAL A 88 5.51 -7.58 4.49
C VAL A 88 6.63 -6.53 4.52
N PRO A 89 6.96 -5.80 3.42
CA PRO A 89 7.97 -4.74 3.47
C PRO A 89 7.68 -3.64 4.50
N LEU A 90 6.40 -3.27 4.69
CA LEU A 90 6.00 -2.26 5.69
C LEU A 90 6.18 -2.79 7.12
N ILE A 91 5.81 -4.04 7.35
CA ILE A 91 6.01 -4.72 8.64
C ILE A 91 7.50 -4.73 8.98
N ILE A 92 8.38 -4.96 8.00
CA ILE A 92 9.83 -4.93 8.21
C ILE A 92 10.35 -3.52 8.54
N SER A 93 9.83 -2.46 7.92
CA SER A 93 10.18 -1.09 8.28
C SER A 93 9.81 -0.77 9.74
N LEU A 94 8.63 -1.18 10.20
CA LEU A 94 8.19 -0.99 11.60
C LEU A 94 9.01 -1.84 12.57
N LEU A 95 9.28 -3.10 12.22
CA LEU A 95 10.12 -4.00 13.01
C LEU A 95 11.53 -3.44 13.18
N ALA A 96 12.13 -2.87 12.13
CA ALA A 96 13.45 -2.27 12.19
C ALA A 96 13.53 -1.13 13.21
N VAL A 97 12.47 -0.33 13.34
CA VAL A 97 12.39 0.73 14.36
C VAL A 97 12.40 0.13 15.78
N ILE A 98 11.56 -0.88 16.01
CA ILE A 98 11.46 -1.56 17.31
C ILE A 98 12.80 -2.21 17.67
N VAL A 99 13.37 -2.99 16.75
CA VAL A 99 14.66 -3.66 16.94
C VAL A 99 15.76 -2.66 17.23
N TYR A 100 15.83 -1.55 16.49
CA TYR A 100 16.83 -0.52 16.72
C TYR A 100 16.70 0.12 18.11
N VAL A 101 15.50 0.51 18.51
CA VAL A 101 15.23 1.15 19.81
C VAL A 101 15.55 0.20 20.96
N VAL A 102 15.10 -1.06 20.87
CA VAL A 102 15.37 -2.09 21.88
C VAL A 102 16.86 -2.37 21.98
N THR A 103 17.53 -2.66 20.86
CA THR A 103 18.98 -2.94 20.83
C THR A 103 19.78 -1.78 21.40
N ARG A 104 19.43 -0.55 21.01
CA ARG A 104 20.10 0.66 21.50
C ARG A 104 19.89 0.87 23.00
N SER A 105 18.70 0.55 23.51
CA SER A 105 18.39 0.63 24.96
C SER A 105 19.21 -0.39 25.76
N ILE A 106 19.31 -1.63 25.28
CA ILE A 106 20.14 -2.67 25.89
C ILE A 106 21.60 -2.23 25.90
N LEU A 107 22.14 -1.80 24.76
CA LEU A 107 23.54 -1.37 24.67
C LEU A 107 23.84 -0.12 25.50
N PHE A 108 22.86 0.77 25.69
CA PHE A 108 22.97 1.91 26.60
C PHE A 108 23.12 1.45 28.06
N ILE A 109 22.30 0.50 28.51
CA ILE A 109 22.38 -0.07 29.86
C ILE A 109 23.74 -0.74 30.06
N VAL A 110 24.15 -1.61 29.13
CA VAL A 110 25.44 -2.30 29.17
C VAL A 110 26.61 -1.30 29.24
N ASN A 111 26.59 -0.27 28.41
CA ASN A 111 27.65 0.75 28.41
C ASN A 111 27.70 1.56 29.70
N ASN A 112 26.55 1.88 30.31
CA ASN A 112 26.52 2.57 31.60
C ASN A 112 27.14 1.71 32.71
N ILE A 113 26.83 0.41 32.75
CA ILE A 113 27.44 -0.54 33.69
C ILE A 113 28.98 -0.53 33.53
N PHE A 114 29.48 -0.64 32.30
CA PHE A 114 30.93 -0.59 32.03
C PHE A 114 31.58 0.78 32.33
N HIS A 115 30.80 1.86 32.39
CA HIS A 115 31.29 3.19 32.73
C HIS A 115 31.42 3.39 34.24
N TRP A 116 30.58 2.74 35.03
CA TRP A 116 30.58 2.78 36.49
C TRP A 116 31.66 1.92 37.14
N ILE A 117 32.26 0.98 36.39
CA ILE A 117 33.44 0.23 36.85
C ILE A 117 34.62 1.21 37.02
N PRO A 118 35.17 1.38 38.23
CA PRO A 118 36.19 2.37 38.51
C PRO A 118 37.47 2.04 37.71
N LYS A 119 37.84 2.93 36.78
CA LYS A 119 39.09 2.80 36.04
C LYS A 119 40.25 3.36 36.84
N PHE A 120 41.22 2.51 37.18
CA PHE A 120 42.54 2.91 37.64
C PHE A 120 43.15 3.89 36.62
N ARG A 121 43.44 5.11 37.09
CA ARG A 121 43.77 6.28 36.26
C ARG A 121 45.12 6.11 35.55
N LEU A 122 45.14 6.19 34.22
CA LEU A 122 46.36 6.38 33.43
C LEU A 122 46.55 7.86 33.01
N LYS A 123 47.83 8.26 33.05
CA LYS A 123 48.41 9.61 33.15
C LYS A 123 47.90 10.70 32.19
N ARG A 124 48.08 11.95 32.65
CA ARG A 124 47.82 13.25 31.98
C ARG A 124 48.31 13.25 30.52
N LYS A 125 47.38 13.33 29.57
CA LYS A 125 47.65 13.61 28.14
C LYS A 125 47.35 15.08 27.83
N ASN A 126 48.14 15.68 26.93
CA ASN A 126 48.01 17.06 26.43
C ASN A 126 46.55 17.47 26.17
N ALA A 127 46.13 18.59 26.79
CA ALA A 127 44.75 19.07 26.79
C ALA A 127 44.20 19.34 25.38
N LYS A 128 44.98 19.96 24.49
CA LYS A 128 44.59 20.22 23.09
C LYS A 128 44.30 18.94 22.30
N ARG A 129 45.17 17.92 22.42
CA ARG A 129 44.98 16.62 21.74
C ARG A 129 43.80 15.81 22.31
N LYS A 130 43.47 16.01 23.59
CA LYS A 130 42.29 15.42 24.23
C LYS A 130 40.98 16.06 23.73
N TRP A 131 40.96 17.38 23.59
CA TRP A 131 39.79 18.12 23.10
C TRP A 131 39.50 17.82 21.63
N LEU A 132 40.51 17.84 20.76
CA LEU A 132 40.35 17.47 19.34
C LEU A 132 39.82 16.05 19.16
N LYS A 133 40.32 15.08 19.94
CA LYS A 133 39.80 13.70 19.91
C LYS A 133 38.33 13.61 20.32
N ARG A 134 37.92 14.34 21.37
CA ARG A 134 36.51 14.38 21.79
C ARG A 134 35.61 14.98 20.72
N PHE A 135 36.08 16.02 20.03
CA PHE A 135 35.36 16.64 18.93
C PHE A 135 35.16 15.68 17.75
N VAL A 136 36.21 14.97 17.33
CA VAL A 136 36.12 13.91 16.30
C VAL A 136 35.15 12.81 16.74
N PHE A 137 35.18 12.40 18.02
CA PHE A 137 34.23 11.41 18.52
C PHE A 137 32.79 11.93 18.51
N GLY A 138 32.55 13.19 18.85
CA GLY A 138 31.25 13.84 18.69
C GLY A 138 30.74 13.74 17.25
N PHE A 139 31.58 14.10 16.27
CA PHE A 139 31.23 14.04 14.86
C PHE A 139 30.92 12.63 14.37
N THR A 140 31.78 11.65 14.69
CA THR A 140 31.51 10.25 14.30
C THR A 140 30.20 9.72 14.88
N ASN A 141 29.85 10.14 16.10
CA ASN A 141 28.60 9.76 16.75
C ASN A 141 27.38 10.41 16.10
N ALA A 142 27.48 11.71 15.75
CA ALA A 142 26.48 12.46 15.01
C ALA A 142 26.16 11.76 13.67
N ILE A 143 27.19 11.45 12.88
CA ILE A 143 27.05 10.75 11.59
C ILE A 143 26.40 9.38 11.77
N ALA A 144 26.84 8.59 12.75
CA ALA A 144 26.26 7.27 13.04
C ALA A 144 24.79 7.33 13.50
N THR A 145 24.24 8.51 13.78
CA THR A 145 22.82 8.67 14.17
C THR A 145 21.92 8.96 12.97
N VAL A 146 22.51 9.40 11.85
CA VAL A 146 21.78 9.83 10.65
C VAL A 146 20.87 8.72 10.08
N PRO A 147 21.34 7.47 9.84
CA PRO A 147 20.48 6.42 9.26
C PRO A 147 19.25 6.11 10.12
N ALA A 148 19.44 5.97 11.43
CA ALA A 148 18.36 5.69 12.36
C ALA A 148 17.42 6.88 12.57
N GLY A 149 17.97 8.10 12.56
CA GLY A 149 17.18 9.33 12.60
C GLY A 149 16.28 9.45 11.36
N PHE A 150 16.79 9.10 10.18
CA PHE A 150 16.01 9.04 8.94
C PHE A 150 14.95 7.95 8.95
N LEU A 151 15.27 6.75 9.44
CA LEU A 151 14.28 5.67 9.66
C LEU A 151 13.11 6.15 10.54
N MET A 152 13.41 6.77 11.69
CA MET A 152 12.38 7.26 12.63
C MET A 152 11.58 8.43 12.03
N SER A 153 12.28 9.33 11.33
CA SER A 153 11.64 10.46 10.63
C SER A 153 10.67 9.95 9.56
N ASN A 154 10.97 8.84 8.90
CA ASN A 154 10.10 8.28 7.87
C ASN A 154 8.73 7.83 8.40
N ILE A 155 8.64 7.43 9.68
CA ILE A 155 7.35 7.15 10.32
C ILE A 155 6.64 8.45 10.65
N MET A 156 7.36 9.43 11.21
CA MET A 156 6.77 10.71 11.63
C MET A 156 6.31 11.59 10.46
N LEU A 157 6.88 11.39 9.26
CA LEU A 157 6.56 12.17 8.05
C LEU A 157 5.33 11.66 7.29
N VAL A 158 4.71 10.55 7.72
CA VAL A 158 3.54 9.99 7.03
C VAL A 158 2.45 11.05 6.87
N SER A 159 2.27 11.97 7.81
CA SER A 159 1.25 13.03 7.73
C SER A 159 1.57 14.25 6.85
N TYR A 160 2.73 14.30 6.19
CA TYR A 160 3.19 15.56 5.58
C TYR A 160 2.94 15.68 4.08
N LYS A 161 2.20 16.75 3.74
CA LYS A 161 1.63 17.11 2.43
C LYS A 161 2.63 17.48 1.32
N SER A 162 3.94 17.36 1.52
CA SER A 162 4.89 17.68 0.46
C SER A 162 5.29 16.42 -0.31
N GLU A 163 4.67 16.22 -1.48
CA GLU A 163 4.95 15.10 -2.38
C GLU A 163 6.42 15.04 -2.86
N ASP A 164 7.18 16.13 -2.70
CA ASP A 164 8.52 16.25 -3.29
C ASP A 164 9.56 16.95 -2.41
N SER A 165 9.44 16.87 -1.08
CA SER A 165 10.57 17.34 -0.26
C SER A 165 11.76 16.40 -0.42
N ASN A 166 12.95 16.99 -0.64
CA ASN A 166 14.23 16.27 -0.57
C ASN A 166 14.36 15.45 0.73
N PHE A 167 13.67 15.88 1.80
CA PHE A 167 13.66 15.20 3.09
C PHE A 167 12.91 13.85 3.05
N ASN A 168 11.80 13.72 2.32
CA ASN A 168 11.11 12.43 2.15
C ASN A 168 12.02 11.41 1.45
N LYS A 169 12.70 11.83 0.37
CA LYS A 169 13.67 10.99 -0.37
C LYS A 169 14.83 10.54 0.52
N VAL A 170 15.37 11.45 1.32
CA VAL A 170 16.47 11.15 2.25
C VAL A 170 16.01 10.26 3.41
N SER A 171 14.80 10.46 3.93
CA SER A 171 14.24 9.59 4.97
C SER A 171 14.01 8.16 4.48
N ALA A 172 13.61 7.99 3.21
CA ALA A 172 13.47 6.69 2.57
C ALA A 172 14.81 5.95 2.44
N LEU A 173 15.91 6.65 2.16
CA LEU A 173 17.25 6.05 2.21
C LEU A 173 17.58 5.48 3.61
N GLY A 174 17.12 6.15 4.67
CA GLY A 174 17.23 5.63 6.04
C GLY A 174 16.53 4.28 6.21
N VAL A 175 15.32 4.14 5.67
CA VAL A 175 14.58 2.87 5.65
C VAL A 175 15.34 1.81 4.86
N THR A 176 15.75 2.12 3.63
CA THR A 176 16.49 1.17 2.76
C THR A 176 17.77 0.69 3.44
N LEU A 177 18.56 1.60 4.02
CA LEU A 177 19.80 1.23 4.70
C LEU A 177 19.54 0.37 5.93
N MET A 178 18.62 0.77 6.80
CA MET A 178 18.38 0.10 8.09
C MET A 178 17.67 -1.24 7.94
N THR A 179 16.98 -1.46 6.83
CA THR A 179 16.25 -2.72 6.54
C THR A 179 17.00 -3.63 5.55
N GLY A 180 18.20 -3.24 5.09
CA GLY A 180 18.94 -4.00 4.08
C GLY A 180 18.22 -4.05 2.72
N GLY A 181 17.44 -3.02 2.40
CA GLY A 181 16.66 -2.90 1.16
C GLY A 181 15.38 -3.73 1.13
N LYS A 182 14.93 -4.27 2.27
CA LYS A 182 13.71 -5.09 2.36
C LYS A 182 12.48 -4.33 2.86
N GLY A 183 12.66 -3.15 3.44
CA GLY A 183 11.58 -2.31 3.92
C GLY A 183 11.09 -1.30 2.88
N GLU A 184 9.83 -0.93 2.99
CA GLU A 184 9.21 0.13 2.19
C GLU A 184 9.02 1.40 3.02
N SER A 185 9.15 2.57 2.40
CA SER A 185 9.02 3.85 3.09
C SER A 185 7.56 4.27 3.25
N LEU A 186 7.11 4.35 4.52
CA LEU A 186 5.77 4.77 4.90
C LEU A 186 5.46 6.22 4.48
N ALA A 187 6.34 7.18 4.75
CA ALA A 187 6.10 8.57 4.36
C ALA A 187 6.04 8.78 2.85
N SER A 188 6.80 8.01 2.08
CA SER A 188 6.79 8.11 0.63
C SER A 188 5.50 7.54 0.03
N MET A 189 4.97 6.46 0.62
CA MET A 189 3.77 5.77 0.17
C MET A 189 2.49 6.53 0.51
N PHE A 190 2.52 7.33 1.58
CA PHE A 190 1.36 8.07 2.09
C PHE A 190 1.57 9.58 2.12
N SER A 191 2.46 10.12 1.29
CA SER A 191 2.77 11.57 1.22
C SER A 191 1.54 12.48 0.97
N LYS A 192 0.43 11.91 0.51
CA LYS A 192 -0.90 12.52 0.53
C LYS A 192 -1.75 11.98 1.69
N VAL A 193 -1.36 12.21 2.94
CA VAL A 193 -2.12 11.65 4.09
C VAL A 193 -3.56 12.10 4.13
N ASP A 194 -3.91 13.26 3.57
CA ASP A 194 -5.32 13.65 3.44
C ASP A 194 -6.11 12.65 2.57
N ASP A 195 -5.53 12.14 1.47
CA ASP A 195 -6.19 11.14 0.62
C ASP A 195 -6.23 9.77 1.29
N PHE A 196 -5.14 9.32 1.92
CA PHE A 196 -5.13 8.07 2.66
C PHE A 196 -6.09 8.10 3.87
N ARG A 197 -6.11 9.21 4.61
CA ARG A 197 -6.99 9.42 5.75
C ARG A 197 -8.44 9.48 5.32
N ASN A 198 -8.79 10.21 4.27
CA ASN A 198 -10.16 10.23 3.78
C ASN A 198 -10.61 8.85 3.29
N VAL A 199 -9.70 8.06 2.71
CA VAL A 199 -9.94 6.65 2.38
C VAL A 199 -10.16 5.83 3.66
N VAL A 200 -9.31 5.95 4.67
CA VAL A 200 -9.44 5.23 5.95
C VAL A 200 -10.72 5.66 6.69
N ASP A 201 -10.94 6.96 6.91
CA ASP A 201 -12.12 7.53 7.58
C ASP A 201 -13.41 7.15 6.81
N GLY A 202 -13.36 7.09 5.47
CA GLY A 202 -14.45 6.59 4.62
C GLY A 202 -14.69 5.09 4.74
N PHE A 203 -13.63 4.27 4.81
CA PHE A 203 -13.72 2.82 5.05
C PHE A 203 -14.18 2.45 6.47
N LEU A 204 -13.84 3.29 7.44
CA LEU A 204 -14.17 3.08 8.86
C LEU A 204 -15.64 3.38 9.18
N ASP A 205 -16.32 4.14 8.32
CA ASP A 205 -17.75 4.42 8.43
C ASP A 205 -18.56 3.21 7.93
N SER A 206 -18.80 2.26 8.84
CA SER A 206 -19.49 1.00 8.54
C SER A 206 -20.90 1.18 7.97
N ASN A 207 -21.54 2.33 8.17
CA ASN A 207 -22.91 2.55 7.71
C ASN A 207 -23.00 2.72 6.19
N ILE A 208 -21.95 3.24 5.56
CA ILE A 208 -21.93 3.53 4.12
C ILE A 208 -21.67 2.25 3.30
N TRP A 209 -20.95 1.27 3.87
CA TRP A 209 -20.60 0.02 3.18
C TRP A 209 -21.64 -1.10 3.34
N ASN A 210 -22.56 -0.95 4.29
CA ASN A 210 -23.56 -1.97 4.62
C ASN A 210 -24.94 -1.73 3.98
N LYS A 211 -25.13 -0.59 3.33
CA LYS A 211 -26.37 -0.21 2.62
C LYS A 211 -26.14 -0.30 1.11
N SER A 212 -27.20 -0.57 0.35
CA SER A 212 -27.17 -0.40 -1.11
C SER A 212 -26.97 1.07 -1.47
N TYR A 213 -26.34 1.37 -2.61
CA TYR A 213 -26.08 2.75 -3.01
C TYR A 213 -27.36 3.58 -3.09
N SER A 214 -28.47 3.02 -3.60
CA SER A 214 -29.77 3.70 -3.65
C SER A 214 -30.30 4.12 -2.28
N GLU A 215 -30.02 3.35 -1.22
CA GLU A 215 -30.49 3.57 0.16
C GLU A 215 -29.68 4.62 0.92
N LEU A 216 -28.55 5.07 0.35
CA LEU A 216 -27.72 6.10 0.95
C LEU A 216 -28.38 7.49 0.83
N SER A 217 -28.32 8.26 1.91
CA SER A 217 -28.64 9.69 1.90
C SER A 217 -27.71 10.48 0.98
N LYS A 218 -28.11 11.70 0.60
CA LYS A 218 -27.29 12.57 -0.28
C LYS A 218 -25.88 12.78 0.28
N GLU A 219 -25.76 12.98 1.59
CA GLU A 219 -24.48 13.16 2.29
C GLU A 219 -23.64 11.87 2.31
N GLU A 220 -24.26 10.72 2.57
CA GLU A 220 -23.57 9.42 2.52
C GLU A 220 -23.07 9.09 1.10
N LYS A 221 -23.87 9.42 0.06
CA LYS A 221 -23.48 9.25 -1.36
C LYS A 221 -22.28 10.12 -1.71
N GLU A 222 -22.29 11.40 -1.34
CA GLU A 222 -21.17 12.32 -1.60
C GLU A 222 -19.89 11.84 -0.90
N LYS A 223 -20.01 11.36 0.34
CA LYS A 223 -18.89 10.80 1.09
C LYS A 223 -18.36 9.50 0.46
N LEU A 224 -19.23 8.60 0.03
CA LEU A 224 -18.84 7.38 -0.68
C LEU A 224 -18.10 7.71 -1.99
N ASP A 225 -18.64 8.63 -2.78
CA ASP A 225 -18.05 9.01 -4.06
C ASP A 225 -16.67 9.62 -3.92
N LYS A 226 -16.51 10.51 -2.94
CA LYS A 226 -15.21 11.08 -2.60
C LYS A 226 -14.23 9.99 -2.18
N THR A 227 -14.67 9.05 -1.34
CA THR A 227 -13.86 7.93 -0.85
C THR A 227 -13.42 7.02 -1.99
N LEU A 228 -14.34 6.62 -2.89
CA LEU A 228 -14.04 5.76 -4.02
C LEU A 228 -13.14 6.44 -5.05
N SER A 229 -13.34 7.74 -5.31
CA SER A 229 -12.47 8.51 -6.20
C SER A 229 -11.05 8.62 -5.66
N GLN A 230 -10.90 8.89 -4.36
CA GLN A 230 -9.59 8.93 -3.70
C GLN A 230 -8.93 7.55 -3.69
N LEU A 231 -9.69 6.48 -3.40
CA LEU A 231 -9.17 5.12 -3.45
C LEU A 231 -8.65 4.76 -4.86
N GLY A 232 -9.40 5.11 -5.91
CA GLY A 232 -8.97 4.93 -7.30
C GLY A 232 -7.66 5.65 -7.61
N LYS A 233 -7.50 6.90 -7.15
CA LYS A 233 -6.25 7.65 -7.29
C LYS A 233 -5.11 7.00 -6.51
N THR A 234 -5.36 6.54 -5.29
CA THR A 234 -4.34 5.90 -4.44
C THR A 234 -3.88 4.57 -5.03
N LEU A 235 -4.77 3.79 -5.65
CA LEU A 235 -4.42 2.55 -6.33
C LEU A 235 -3.49 2.73 -7.52
N ASN A 236 -3.38 3.94 -8.09
CA ASN A 236 -2.41 4.24 -9.15
C ASN A 236 -0.96 4.32 -8.65
N ASP A 237 -0.74 4.46 -7.33
CA ASP A 237 0.59 4.34 -6.75
C ASP A 237 1.01 2.86 -6.73
N ASP A 238 2.10 2.52 -7.42
CA ASP A 238 2.62 1.16 -7.54
C ASP A 238 2.87 0.48 -6.18
N ARG A 239 3.21 1.24 -5.14
CA ARG A 239 3.45 0.70 -3.79
C ARG A 239 2.14 0.33 -3.10
N VAL A 240 1.11 1.17 -3.22
CA VAL A 240 -0.22 0.85 -2.69
C VAL A 240 -0.87 -0.27 -3.50
N PHE A 241 -0.66 -0.27 -4.82
CA PHE A 241 -1.08 -1.37 -5.68
C PHE A 241 -0.47 -2.70 -5.22
N LYS A 242 0.85 -2.76 -5.02
CA LYS A 242 1.55 -3.95 -4.48
C LYS A 242 1.06 -4.37 -3.10
N LEU A 243 0.61 -3.43 -2.28
CA LEU A 243 0.03 -3.69 -0.95
C LEU A 243 -1.34 -4.38 -1.05
N VAL A 244 -2.23 -3.86 -1.89
CA VAL A 244 -3.65 -4.24 -1.92
C VAL A 244 -3.94 -5.41 -2.87
N VAL A 245 -3.23 -5.52 -3.99
CA VAL A 245 -3.52 -6.51 -5.03
C VAL A 245 -3.45 -7.96 -4.55
N PRO A 246 -2.48 -8.38 -3.71
CA PRO A 246 -2.48 -9.74 -3.17
C PRO A 246 -3.77 -10.08 -2.39
N ALA A 247 -4.33 -9.11 -1.66
CA ALA A 247 -5.61 -9.29 -0.97
C ALA A 247 -6.78 -9.43 -1.96
N ILE A 248 -6.79 -8.63 -3.04
CA ILE A 248 -7.78 -8.77 -4.12
C ILE A 248 -7.68 -10.17 -4.76
N GLN A 249 -6.46 -10.66 -5.03
CA GLN A 249 -6.25 -11.98 -5.62
C GLN A 249 -6.74 -13.10 -4.71
N GLU A 250 -6.41 -13.09 -3.42
CA GLU A 250 -6.88 -14.10 -2.47
C GLU A 250 -8.40 -14.07 -2.29
N GLN A 251 -9.02 -12.88 -2.23
CA GLN A 251 -10.48 -12.77 -2.18
C GLN A 251 -11.13 -13.27 -3.47
N SER A 252 -10.55 -12.97 -4.63
CA SER A 252 -11.04 -13.45 -5.93
C SER A 252 -10.98 -14.97 -6.02
N LYS A 253 -9.93 -15.61 -5.48
CA LYS A 253 -9.82 -17.07 -5.34
C LYS A 253 -10.92 -17.62 -4.42
N LYS A 254 -11.08 -17.01 -3.24
CA LYS A 254 -12.06 -17.44 -2.23
C LYS A 254 -13.51 -17.34 -2.75
N LEU A 255 -13.78 -16.33 -3.56
CA LEU A 255 -15.07 -16.12 -4.20
C LEU A 255 -15.22 -16.93 -5.49
N GLU A 256 -14.29 -17.82 -5.84
CA GLU A 256 -14.38 -18.67 -7.04
C GLU A 256 -14.64 -17.86 -8.32
N LEU A 257 -13.88 -16.75 -8.50
CA LEU A 257 -14.02 -15.83 -9.63
C LEU A 257 -14.02 -16.58 -10.98
N ASP A 258 -13.22 -17.63 -11.11
CA ASP A 258 -13.14 -18.48 -12.30
C ASP A 258 -14.49 -19.14 -12.65
N LYS A 259 -15.20 -19.69 -11.66
CA LYS A 259 -16.52 -20.31 -11.87
C LYS A 259 -17.59 -19.28 -12.21
N HIS A 260 -17.55 -18.12 -11.55
CA HIS A 260 -18.46 -17.01 -11.87
C HIS A 260 -18.22 -16.49 -13.28
N LEU A 261 -16.97 -16.30 -13.68
CA LEU A 261 -16.61 -15.90 -15.03
C LEU A 261 -17.02 -16.95 -16.05
N GLU A 262 -16.80 -18.25 -15.78
CA GLU A 262 -17.24 -19.32 -16.69
C GLU A 262 -18.75 -19.29 -16.89
N THR A 263 -19.51 -19.14 -15.81
CA THR A 263 -20.98 -19.04 -15.88
C THR A 263 -21.44 -17.86 -16.74
N ILE A 264 -20.79 -16.71 -16.58
CA ILE A 264 -21.11 -15.50 -17.36
C ILE A 264 -20.75 -15.69 -18.84
N ILE A 265 -19.57 -16.24 -19.11
CA ILE A 265 -19.08 -16.49 -20.47
C ILE A 265 -19.94 -17.54 -21.18
N ASP A 266 -20.36 -18.60 -20.50
CA ASP A 266 -21.23 -19.62 -21.08
C ASP A 266 -22.60 -19.04 -21.47
N LYS A 267 -23.19 -18.20 -20.60
CA LYS A 267 -24.42 -17.47 -20.94
C LYS A 267 -24.24 -16.56 -22.16
N ALA A 268 -23.11 -15.84 -22.22
CA ALA A 268 -22.80 -14.98 -23.36
C ALA A 268 -22.62 -15.80 -24.65
N ILE A 269 -21.98 -16.97 -24.59
CA ILE A 269 -21.82 -17.89 -25.72
C ILE A 269 -23.16 -18.45 -26.18
N THR A 270 -24.04 -18.89 -25.28
CA THR A 270 -25.38 -19.38 -25.64
C THR A 270 -26.16 -18.31 -26.38
N ARG A 271 -26.12 -17.07 -25.90
CA ARG A 271 -26.79 -15.93 -26.57
C ARG A 271 -26.15 -15.63 -27.93
N MET A 272 -24.83 -15.49 -27.97
CA MET A 272 -24.10 -15.22 -29.20
C MET A 272 -24.34 -16.30 -30.26
N SER A 273 -24.36 -17.59 -29.89
CA SER A 273 -24.54 -18.69 -30.84
C SER A 273 -25.89 -18.64 -31.56
N SER A 274 -26.90 -17.98 -30.98
CA SER A 274 -28.18 -17.72 -31.65
C SER A 274 -28.14 -16.55 -32.65
N GLU A 275 -27.19 -15.63 -32.49
CA GLU A 275 -27.07 -14.41 -33.31
C GLU A 275 -25.89 -14.48 -34.32
N ARG A 276 -24.91 -15.36 -34.08
CA ARG A 276 -23.63 -15.46 -34.80
C ARG A 276 -23.31 -16.92 -35.17
N PRO A 277 -23.83 -17.43 -36.30
CA PRO A 277 -23.58 -18.80 -36.76
C PRO A 277 -22.10 -19.10 -37.04
N ASP A 278 -21.33 -18.07 -37.35
CA ASP A 278 -19.87 -18.12 -37.57
C ASP A 278 -19.09 -18.59 -36.34
N TYR A 279 -19.64 -18.42 -35.13
CA TYR A 279 -19.04 -18.98 -33.91
C TYR A 279 -19.07 -20.52 -33.88
N LEU A 280 -20.18 -21.12 -34.29
CA LEU A 280 -20.33 -22.58 -34.34
C LEU A 280 -19.50 -23.19 -35.48
N ALA A 281 -19.35 -22.44 -36.59
CA ALA A 281 -18.58 -22.84 -37.76
C ALA A 281 -17.05 -22.61 -37.62
N ALA A 282 -16.59 -21.99 -36.53
CA ALA A 282 -15.18 -21.68 -36.33
C ALA A 282 -14.34 -22.95 -36.06
N ASN A 283 -13.24 -23.09 -36.82
CA ASN A 283 -12.44 -24.32 -36.86
C ASN A 283 -11.42 -24.47 -35.72
N ASN A 284 -11.19 -23.44 -34.90
CA ASN A 284 -10.25 -23.50 -33.77
C ASN A 284 -10.65 -22.56 -32.62
N ASP A 285 -10.06 -22.79 -31.46
CA ASP A 285 -10.35 -22.05 -30.22
C ASP A 285 -9.91 -20.57 -30.29
N GLU A 286 -8.91 -20.22 -31.09
CA GLU A 286 -8.48 -18.84 -31.26
C GLU A 286 -9.53 -18.01 -32.02
N ALA A 287 -10.07 -18.55 -33.11
CA ALA A 287 -11.14 -17.93 -33.86
C ALA A 287 -12.41 -17.77 -33.01
N LYS A 288 -12.79 -18.80 -32.23
CA LYS A 288 -13.91 -18.72 -31.29
C LYS A 288 -13.72 -17.63 -30.24
N ARG A 289 -12.52 -17.53 -29.66
CA ARG A 289 -12.17 -16.46 -28.70
C ARG A 289 -12.26 -15.07 -29.33
N ASN A 290 -11.77 -14.90 -30.55
CA ASN A 290 -11.85 -13.61 -31.25
C ASN A 290 -13.29 -13.20 -31.58
N ILE A 291 -14.12 -14.14 -32.03
CA ILE A 291 -15.55 -13.90 -32.30
C ILE A 291 -16.28 -13.52 -31.00
N LEU A 292 -16.03 -14.24 -29.91
CA LEU A 292 -16.60 -13.93 -28.60
C LEU A 292 -16.19 -12.54 -28.11
N ASN A 293 -14.92 -12.17 -28.20
CA ASN A 293 -14.44 -10.85 -27.80
C ASN A 293 -15.05 -9.72 -28.66
N ASP A 294 -15.18 -9.93 -29.98
CA ASP A 294 -15.85 -8.98 -30.89
C ASP A 294 -17.32 -8.81 -30.50
N TYR A 295 -18.02 -9.92 -30.24
CA TYR A 295 -19.41 -9.91 -29.81
C TYR A 295 -19.57 -9.16 -28.48
N LEU A 296 -18.76 -9.47 -27.47
CA LEU A 296 -18.79 -8.79 -26.16
C LEU A 296 -18.51 -7.29 -26.33
N SER A 297 -17.46 -6.92 -27.05
CA SER A 297 -17.09 -5.51 -27.27
C SER A 297 -18.24 -4.69 -27.89
N LYS A 298 -18.95 -5.27 -28.86
CA LYS A 298 -20.07 -4.61 -29.56
C LYS A 298 -21.37 -4.63 -28.76
N ASN A 299 -21.62 -5.68 -27.97
CA ASN A 299 -22.93 -5.92 -27.36
C ASN A 299 -22.96 -5.76 -25.84
N ILE A 300 -21.85 -5.48 -25.16
CA ILE A 300 -21.82 -5.37 -23.69
C ILE A 300 -22.82 -4.36 -23.13
N GLY A 301 -23.06 -3.24 -23.82
CA GLY A 301 -24.09 -2.27 -23.43
C GLY A 301 -25.52 -2.82 -23.56
N LYS A 302 -25.81 -3.64 -24.58
CA LYS A 302 -27.11 -4.31 -24.74
C LYS A 302 -27.28 -5.38 -23.65
N LEU A 303 -26.26 -6.20 -23.44
CA LEU A 303 -26.25 -7.24 -22.41
C LEU A 303 -26.45 -6.64 -21.01
N TYR A 304 -25.83 -5.50 -20.72
CA TYR A 304 -26.03 -4.78 -19.47
C TYR A 304 -27.46 -4.25 -19.32
N LYS A 305 -28.05 -3.64 -20.35
CA LYS A 305 -29.45 -3.17 -20.31
C LYS A 305 -30.44 -4.31 -20.08
N GLU A 306 -30.23 -5.45 -20.75
CA GLU A 306 -31.02 -6.66 -20.54
C GLU A 306 -30.86 -7.18 -19.10
N ALA A 307 -29.62 -7.24 -18.59
CA ALA A 307 -29.35 -7.66 -17.22
C ALA A 307 -30.00 -6.72 -16.18
N LYS A 308 -29.95 -5.40 -16.40
CA LYS A 308 -30.62 -4.40 -15.55
C LYS A 308 -32.14 -4.54 -15.55
N THR A 309 -32.74 -5.01 -16.65
CA THR A 309 -34.18 -5.27 -16.71
C THR A 309 -34.56 -6.49 -15.85
N LEU A 310 -33.67 -7.48 -15.77
CA LEU A 310 -33.87 -8.70 -14.97
C LEU A 310 -33.50 -8.50 -13.49
N ASP A 311 -32.51 -7.65 -13.21
CA ASP A 311 -32.10 -7.24 -11.87
C ASP A 311 -32.05 -5.71 -11.78
N PRO A 312 -33.14 -5.07 -11.30
CA PRO A 312 -33.20 -3.62 -11.14
C PRO A 312 -32.13 -3.04 -10.20
N ASN A 313 -31.55 -3.87 -9.31
CA ASN A 313 -30.52 -3.46 -8.35
C ASN A 313 -29.10 -3.61 -8.89
N LEU A 314 -28.94 -4.02 -10.16
CA LEU A 314 -27.63 -4.26 -10.78
C LEU A 314 -26.71 -3.03 -10.70
N ASP A 315 -27.26 -1.82 -10.86
CA ASP A 315 -26.51 -0.56 -10.82
C ASP A 315 -25.86 -0.33 -9.46
N ASP A 316 -26.59 -0.64 -8.39
CA ASP A 316 -26.09 -0.54 -7.02
C ASP A 316 -25.00 -1.59 -6.76
N GLN A 317 -25.17 -2.81 -7.26
CA GLN A 317 -24.20 -3.90 -7.10
C GLN A 317 -22.86 -3.59 -7.79
N ILE A 318 -22.90 -2.95 -8.96
CA ILE A 318 -21.68 -2.62 -9.72
C ILE A 318 -21.14 -1.22 -9.41
N TYR A 319 -21.85 -0.42 -8.61
CA TYR A 319 -21.53 0.99 -8.37
C TYR A 319 -20.09 1.21 -7.93
N ILE A 320 -19.64 0.43 -6.94
CA ILE A 320 -18.28 0.51 -6.41
C ILE A 320 -17.24 0.23 -7.50
N VAL A 321 -17.44 -0.83 -8.29
CA VAL A 321 -16.52 -1.22 -9.38
C VAL A 321 -16.54 -0.15 -10.48
N LYS A 322 -17.72 0.40 -10.80
CA LYS A 322 -17.90 1.48 -11.78
C LYS A 322 -17.17 2.75 -11.35
N LYS A 323 -17.33 3.21 -10.10
CA LYS A 323 -16.64 4.40 -9.60
C LYS A 323 -15.12 4.17 -9.47
N LEU A 324 -14.68 3.01 -8.98
CA LEU A 324 -13.25 2.69 -8.91
C LEU A 324 -12.59 2.62 -10.29
N SER A 325 -13.23 1.95 -11.25
CA SER A 325 -12.72 1.86 -12.63
C SER A 325 -12.60 3.23 -13.32
N SER A 326 -13.49 4.17 -12.98
CA SER A 326 -13.38 5.56 -13.45
C SER A 326 -12.20 6.33 -12.84
N GLY A 327 -11.76 5.98 -11.63
CA GLY A 327 -10.68 6.65 -10.90
C GLY A 327 -9.29 6.09 -11.13
N ILE A 328 -9.17 4.87 -11.67
CA ILE A 328 -7.88 4.24 -11.97
C ILE A 328 -7.37 4.60 -13.37
N GLU A 329 -6.06 4.76 -13.49
CA GLU A 329 -5.36 4.94 -14.75
C GLU A 329 -5.35 3.65 -15.58
N ASN A 330 -5.23 3.78 -16.90
CA ASN A 330 -5.23 2.63 -17.81
C ASN A 330 -4.08 1.65 -17.53
N LYS A 331 -2.93 2.14 -17.05
CA LYS A 331 -1.80 1.29 -16.64
C LYS A 331 -2.17 0.42 -15.43
N THR A 332 -2.77 1.03 -14.41
CA THR A 332 -3.22 0.35 -13.18
C THR A 332 -4.31 -0.66 -13.49
N GLN A 333 -5.29 -0.29 -14.33
CA GLN A 333 -6.34 -1.19 -14.81
C GLN A 333 -5.74 -2.42 -15.49
N LYS A 334 -4.80 -2.24 -16.44
CA LYS A 334 -4.14 -3.35 -17.12
C LYS A 334 -3.39 -4.27 -16.15
N ALA A 335 -2.64 -3.69 -15.22
CA ALA A 335 -1.94 -4.47 -14.20
C ALA A 335 -2.90 -5.25 -13.30
N LEU A 336 -4.04 -4.66 -12.92
CA LEU A 336 -5.07 -5.35 -12.13
C LEU A 336 -5.70 -6.50 -12.91
N ILE A 337 -6.03 -6.28 -14.18
CA ILE A 337 -6.60 -7.31 -15.07
C ILE A 337 -5.63 -8.48 -15.23
N GLU A 338 -4.34 -8.20 -15.42
CA GLU A 338 -3.31 -9.24 -15.53
C GLU A 338 -3.27 -10.09 -14.23
N LYS A 339 -3.31 -9.44 -13.08
CA LYS A 339 -3.30 -10.10 -11.76
C LYS A 339 -4.58 -10.89 -11.48
N LEU A 340 -5.74 -10.43 -11.95
CA LEU A 340 -6.99 -11.19 -11.89
C LEU A 340 -7.01 -12.35 -12.88
N ASN A 341 -6.45 -12.17 -14.08
CA ASN A 341 -6.29 -13.25 -15.05
C ASN A 341 -5.37 -14.36 -14.50
N GLU A 342 -4.32 -14.04 -13.74
CA GLU A 342 -3.48 -15.03 -13.05
C GLU A 342 -4.27 -15.90 -12.04
N VAL A 343 -5.37 -15.38 -11.48
CA VAL A 343 -6.22 -16.11 -10.53
C VAL A 343 -7.11 -17.15 -11.21
N VAL A 344 -7.39 -16.98 -12.51
CA VAL A 344 -8.27 -17.87 -13.26
C VAL A 344 -7.49 -19.10 -13.74
N GLU A 345 -7.57 -20.19 -12.98
CA GLU A 345 -6.87 -21.46 -13.31
C GLU A 345 -7.72 -22.42 -14.17
N ASN A 346 -8.93 -22.01 -14.55
CA ASN A 346 -9.88 -22.84 -15.30
C ASN A 346 -9.51 -22.95 -16.80
N ASP A 347 -8.96 -24.10 -17.20
CA ASP A 347 -8.57 -24.39 -18.59
C ASP A 347 -9.75 -24.38 -19.57
N ASN A 348 -10.94 -24.79 -19.14
CA ASN A 348 -12.13 -24.80 -19.99
C ASN A 348 -12.54 -23.36 -20.35
N LEU A 349 -12.57 -22.49 -19.35
CA LEU A 349 -12.80 -21.06 -19.55
C LEU A 349 -11.75 -20.43 -20.47
N ARG A 350 -10.47 -20.78 -20.30
CA ARG A 350 -9.37 -20.25 -21.14
C ARG A 350 -9.42 -20.72 -22.60
N LYS A 351 -10.03 -21.88 -22.88
CA LYS A 351 -10.31 -22.34 -24.26
C LYS A 351 -11.45 -21.53 -24.89
N LYS A 352 -12.48 -21.21 -24.11
CA LYS A 352 -13.68 -20.49 -24.56
C LYS A 352 -13.46 -18.99 -24.72
N ALA A 353 -12.69 -18.36 -23.83
CA ALA A 353 -12.54 -16.91 -23.76
C ALA A 353 -11.09 -16.46 -23.51
N ASP A 354 -10.75 -15.30 -24.07
CA ASP A 354 -9.59 -14.53 -23.61
C ASP A 354 -10.04 -13.73 -22.37
N VAL A 355 -9.76 -14.26 -21.19
CA VAL A 355 -10.21 -13.72 -19.90
C VAL A 355 -9.72 -12.29 -19.71
N ALA A 356 -8.45 -12.01 -20.04
CA ALA A 356 -7.88 -10.67 -19.90
C ALA A 356 -8.59 -9.66 -20.81
N LYS A 357 -8.85 -10.02 -22.07
CA LYS A 357 -9.62 -9.15 -22.98
C LYS A 357 -11.07 -8.97 -22.52
N SER A 358 -11.72 -10.03 -22.04
CA SER A 358 -13.11 -9.97 -21.56
C SER A 358 -13.24 -9.04 -20.35
N LEU A 359 -12.33 -9.16 -19.37
CA LEU A 359 -12.23 -8.24 -18.24
C LEU A 359 -11.95 -6.81 -18.71
N ASN A 360 -11.04 -6.62 -19.67
CA ASN A 360 -10.75 -5.29 -20.20
C ASN A 360 -11.99 -4.64 -20.86
N ILE A 361 -12.73 -5.39 -21.67
CA ILE A 361 -13.99 -4.92 -22.28
C ILE A 361 -14.98 -4.49 -21.19
N PHE A 362 -15.11 -5.28 -20.12
CA PHE A 362 -15.98 -4.94 -18.99
C PHE A 362 -15.55 -3.67 -18.26
N PHE A 363 -14.27 -3.55 -17.90
CA PHE A 363 -13.75 -2.34 -17.25
C PHE A 363 -13.88 -1.09 -18.14
N ASP A 364 -13.60 -1.20 -19.43
CA ASP A 364 -13.75 -0.09 -20.38
C ASP A 364 -15.22 0.31 -20.56
N PHE A 365 -16.14 -0.65 -20.54
CA PHE A 365 -17.57 -0.39 -20.53
C PHE A 365 -18.00 0.40 -19.28
N LEU A 366 -17.63 -0.07 -18.08
CA LEU A 366 -17.96 0.61 -16.82
C LEU A 366 -17.40 2.04 -16.77
N LYS A 367 -16.18 2.24 -17.27
CA LYS A 367 -15.53 3.55 -17.33
C LYS A 367 -16.25 4.52 -18.26
N LYS A 368 -16.69 4.07 -19.44
CA LYS A 368 -17.47 4.88 -20.39
C LYS A 368 -18.86 5.22 -19.85
N ASP A 369 -19.55 4.23 -19.28
CA ASP A 369 -20.89 4.41 -18.70
C ASP A 369 -20.87 5.34 -17.47
N GLY A 370 -19.80 5.31 -16.67
CA GLY A 370 -19.60 6.24 -15.54
C GLY A 370 -19.16 7.65 -15.94
N SER A 371 -18.67 7.84 -17.17
CA SER A 371 -18.32 9.16 -17.70
C SER A 371 -19.54 9.86 -18.31
N ALA A 372 -20.44 9.09 -18.95
CA ALA A 372 -21.67 9.60 -19.54
C ALA A 372 -22.67 10.13 -18.49
N SER A 373 -22.74 9.51 -17.31
CA SER A 373 -23.63 9.97 -16.22
C SER A 373 -23.15 11.27 -15.55
N LYS A 374 -21.86 11.63 -15.64
CA LYS A 374 -21.36 12.93 -15.14
C LYS A 374 -21.75 14.11 -16.03
N GLN A 375 -22.16 13.84 -17.25
CA GLN A 375 -22.51 14.87 -18.22
C GLN A 375 -24.01 15.20 -18.12
N SER A 376 -24.87 14.22 -17.78
CA SER A 376 -26.29 14.47 -17.51
C SER A 376 -26.55 15.21 -16.19
N ASP A 377 -25.74 14.98 -15.16
CA ASP A 377 -25.96 15.62 -13.84
C ASP A 377 -25.51 17.09 -13.78
N ASN A 378 -24.82 17.60 -14.80
CA ASN A 378 -24.40 19.00 -14.91
C ASN A 378 -25.31 19.87 -15.79
N ASP A 379 -26.22 19.24 -16.55
CA ASP A 379 -27.09 19.94 -17.49
C ASP A 379 -28.45 20.32 -16.87
N ASP A 380 -28.78 19.83 -15.66
CA ASP A 380 -30.03 20.14 -14.94
C ASP A 380 -29.95 21.39 -14.03
N ASP A 381 -28.80 22.07 -13.93
CA ASP A 381 -28.60 23.26 -13.09
C ASP A 381 -28.49 24.58 -13.89
N ASN A 382 -28.85 24.60 -15.18
CA ASN A 382 -28.94 25.83 -15.98
C ASN A 382 -30.22 25.87 -16.83
N ASP A 383 -31.37 26.01 -16.17
CA ASP A 383 -32.56 26.62 -16.77
C ASP A 383 -33.32 27.38 -15.67
N ASP A 384 -32.89 28.63 -15.46
CA ASP A 384 -33.68 29.73 -14.87
C ASP A 384 -33.75 30.87 -15.90
#